data_AF-A0AAU2ZCT7-F1
#
_entry.id   AF-A0AAU2ZCT7-F1
#
_cell.length_a   1.000
_cell.length_b   1.000
_cell.length_c   1.000
_cell.angle_alpha   90.00
_cell.angle_beta   90.00
_cell.angle_gamma   90.00
#
_symmetry.space_group_name_H-M   'P 1'
#
loop_
_entity.id
_entity.type
_entity.pdbx_description
1 polymer ?
#
loop_
_entity_poly.entity_id
_entity_poly.type
_entity_poly.pdbx_seq_one_letter_code
_entity_poly.pdbx_strand_id
1 'polypeptide(L)'
;MIVKDEAPVIRRCLESVRPLIDTWVILDTGSSDGTQDVIREVFKDLPGALHESPWKGFDGSRSEAIDLARDRADYLLFIDADDLMEVEQGFRMPELTHDAYRVALHDGPIIHWRPALVSTRLPWRYVGVLHEYLECGEPYSRGTFTGANILSVGGGARLRDGQRNKYLRDAEILEEGLVKEPDNARYVFYLAQSWRDAGEPEKALAAYDRRAAMGGWGEEVFCAHLYAARLAARLERPAAEVMDRYLRAHESRPSRAEALGDLARFCRENGPRWPLAHLFAKAAARIPYPSDILFVEFDWYNWRALDELAVAAYWTGEYEETMACCEQLLADGKLPEAQRERVTRNLEFARSKRGSSELVDA
;
A
#
# COMPACT_ATOMS: atom_id res chain seq x y z
N MET A 1 15.74 12.34 -8.68
CA MET A 1 14.28 12.52 -8.87
C MET A 1 14.02 12.97 -10.31
N ILE A 2 12.89 12.60 -10.91
CA ILE A 2 12.40 13.15 -12.19
C ILE A 2 11.21 14.06 -11.93
N VAL A 3 11.04 15.15 -12.69
CA VAL A 3 9.95 16.11 -12.47
C VAL A 3 9.35 16.62 -13.79
N LYS A 4 8.07 16.98 -13.74
CA LYS A 4 7.38 17.70 -14.82
C LYS A 4 6.19 18.48 -14.26
N ASP A 5 6.25 19.81 -14.34
CA ASP A 5 5.19 20.71 -13.90
C ASP A 5 4.72 20.44 -12.45
N GLU A 6 5.65 20.42 -11.50
CA GLU A 6 5.39 20.15 -10.08
C GLU A 6 5.54 21.38 -9.18
N ALA A 7 5.59 22.60 -9.74
CA ALA A 7 5.77 23.85 -8.98
C ALA A 7 4.79 24.01 -7.78
N PRO A 8 3.52 23.58 -7.86
CA PRO A 8 2.58 23.71 -6.74
C PRO A 8 2.90 22.83 -5.52
N VAL A 9 3.63 21.72 -5.68
CA VAL A 9 3.81 20.70 -4.62
C VAL A 9 5.27 20.38 -4.31
N ILE A 10 6.20 20.62 -5.24
CA ILE A 10 7.57 20.12 -5.10
C ILE A 10 8.31 20.72 -3.89
N ARG A 11 8.04 21.98 -3.52
CA ARG A 11 8.74 22.66 -2.42
C ARG A 11 8.74 21.85 -1.12
N ARG A 12 7.56 21.38 -0.69
CA ARG A 12 7.42 20.61 0.56
C ARG A 12 8.19 19.29 0.51
N CYS A 13 8.24 18.63 -0.66
CA CYS A 13 9.04 17.42 -0.86
C CYS A 13 10.52 17.74 -0.68
N LEU A 14 11.04 18.74 -1.39
CA LEU A 14 12.45 19.14 -1.34
C LEU A 14 12.87 19.56 0.07
N GLU A 15 12.06 20.36 0.76
CA GLU A 15 12.31 20.79 2.14
C GLU A 15 12.34 19.60 3.11
N SER A 16 11.48 18.59 2.89
CA SER A 16 11.44 17.39 3.74
C SER A 16 12.66 16.48 3.60
N VAL A 17 13.25 16.39 2.40
CA VAL A 17 14.45 15.56 2.17
C VAL A 17 15.76 16.30 2.38
N ARG A 18 15.76 17.63 2.29
CA ARG A 18 16.95 18.46 2.41
C ARG A 18 17.85 18.12 3.62
N PRO A 19 17.33 17.81 4.83
CA PRO A 19 18.18 17.47 5.97
C PRO A 19 18.90 16.11 5.87
N LEU A 20 18.57 15.29 4.86
CA LEU A 20 19.03 13.91 4.73
C LEU A 20 20.02 13.69 3.58
N ILE A 21 20.31 14.74 2.81
CA ILE A 21 21.10 14.64 1.58
C ILE A 21 22.27 15.63 1.61
N ASP A 22 23.42 15.17 1.13
CA ASP A 22 24.61 16.01 0.95
C ASP A 22 24.66 16.67 -0.44
N THR A 23 23.95 16.06 -1.40
CA THR A 23 23.92 16.49 -2.80
C THR A 23 22.60 16.09 -3.46
N TRP A 24 22.27 16.71 -4.59
CA TRP A 24 21.03 16.42 -5.32
C TRP A 24 21.24 16.35 -6.84
N VAL A 25 20.44 15.49 -7.47
CA VAL A 25 20.25 15.45 -8.93
C VAL A 25 18.76 15.35 -9.20
N ILE A 26 18.27 16.33 -9.96
CA ILE A 26 16.89 16.33 -10.46
C ILE A 26 16.94 16.42 -11.98
N LEU A 27 16.19 15.56 -12.64
CA LEU A 27 15.98 15.59 -14.09
C LEU A 27 14.58 16.15 -14.38
N ASP A 28 14.54 17.36 -14.91
CA ASP A 28 13.34 17.98 -15.42
C ASP A 28 13.04 17.48 -16.84
N THR A 29 11.80 17.05 -17.06
CA THR A 29 11.37 16.40 -18.31
C THR A 29 10.52 17.31 -19.19
N GLY A 30 10.70 18.63 -19.03
CA GLY A 30 10.05 19.68 -19.82
C GLY A 30 8.98 20.45 -19.04
N SER A 31 9.27 20.85 -17.81
CA SER A 31 8.41 21.75 -17.03
C SER A 31 8.34 23.15 -17.64
N SER A 32 7.16 23.74 -17.54
CA SER A 32 6.82 25.06 -18.07
C SER A 32 6.15 25.97 -17.02
N ASP A 33 5.96 25.47 -15.79
CA ASP A 33 5.23 26.13 -14.71
C ASP A 33 6.13 26.77 -13.63
N GLY A 34 7.44 26.83 -13.86
CA GLY A 34 8.41 27.37 -12.90
C GLY A 34 8.97 26.34 -11.90
N THR A 35 8.70 25.04 -12.10
CA THR A 35 9.27 23.95 -11.28
C THR A 35 10.78 24.07 -11.11
N GLN A 36 11.51 24.38 -12.20
CA GLN A 36 12.96 24.55 -12.17
C GLN A 36 13.41 25.65 -11.20
N ASP A 37 12.66 26.75 -11.11
CA ASP A 37 13.01 27.88 -10.25
C ASP A 37 12.80 27.56 -8.78
N VAL A 38 11.72 26.83 -8.45
CA VAL A 38 11.48 26.33 -7.08
C VAL A 38 12.62 25.41 -6.64
N ILE A 39 13.08 24.50 -7.51
CA ILE A 39 14.20 23.60 -7.22
C ILE A 39 15.47 24.40 -6.92
N ARG A 40 15.82 25.35 -7.80
CA ARG A 40 17.02 26.18 -7.64
C ARG A 40 16.97 27.02 -6.38
N GLU A 41 15.80 27.54 -6.02
CA GLU A 41 15.63 28.34 -4.80
C GLU A 41 15.82 27.48 -3.54
N VAL A 42 15.14 26.33 -3.45
CA VAL A 42 15.17 25.46 -2.26
C VAL A 42 16.55 24.87 -2.03
N PHE A 43 17.31 24.55 -3.08
CA PHE A 43 18.65 23.97 -2.97
C PHE A 43 19.81 24.93 -3.35
N LYS A 44 19.57 26.24 -3.35
CA LYS A 44 20.56 27.26 -3.77
C LYS A 44 21.94 27.16 -3.10
N ASP A 45 21.99 26.61 -1.90
CA ASP A 45 23.14 26.49 -1.01
C ASP A 45 23.53 25.02 -0.75
N LEU A 46 22.94 24.07 -1.45
CA LEU A 46 23.28 22.64 -1.39
C LEU A 46 23.93 22.20 -2.73
N PRO A 47 25.10 21.53 -2.71
CA PRO A 47 25.72 21.02 -3.93
C PRO A 47 24.75 20.14 -4.73
N GLY A 48 24.72 20.29 -6.05
CA GLY A 48 23.86 19.46 -6.89
C GLY A 48 23.67 20.02 -8.28
N ALA A 49 22.81 19.37 -9.06
CA ALA A 49 22.55 19.75 -10.44
C ALA A 49 21.10 19.49 -10.86
N LEU A 50 20.53 20.48 -11.53
CA LEU A 50 19.31 20.34 -12.31
C LEU A 50 19.68 20.06 -13.76
N HIS A 51 19.13 18.98 -14.32
CA HIS A 51 19.28 18.61 -15.71
C HIS A 51 17.94 18.71 -16.42
N GLU A 52 17.97 18.94 -17.73
CA GLU A 52 16.79 18.98 -18.59
C GLU A 52 16.96 17.96 -19.72
N SER A 53 15.96 17.11 -19.95
CA SER A 53 15.97 16.09 -21.01
C SER A 53 14.54 15.82 -21.50
N PRO A 54 14.33 15.46 -22.78
CA PRO A 54 13.02 15.03 -23.23
C PRO A 54 12.49 13.83 -22.43
N TRP A 55 11.17 13.71 -22.29
CA TRP A 55 10.54 12.55 -21.68
C TRP A 55 10.87 11.25 -22.44
N LYS A 56 11.39 10.24 -21.73
CA LYS A 56 11.81 8.94 -22.30
C LYS A 56 10.99 7.76 -21.75
N GLY A 57 9.85 8.02 -21.13
CA GLY A 57 9.13 7.03 -20.32
C GLY A 57 9.58 7.01 -18.86
N PHE A 58 8.80 6.36 -18.00
CA PHE A 58 9.06 6.35 -16.55
C PHE A 58 10.37 5.65 -16.21
N ASP A 59 10.60 4.47 -16.75
CA ASP A 59 11.84 3.72 -16.62
C ASP A 59 13.04 4.46 -17.24
N GLY A 60 12.90 4.94 -18.47
CA GLY A 60 13.96 5.61 -19.23
C GLY A 60 14.44 6.90 -18.55
N SER A 61 13.52 7.80 -18.20
CA SER A 61 13.88 9.07 -17.56
C SER A 61 14.40 8.88 -16.13
N ARG A 62 13.86 7.92 -15.36
CA ARG A 62 14.43 7.61 -14.03
C ARG A 62 15.82 6.99 -14.11
N SER A 63 16.06 6.12 -15.10
CA SER A 63 17.38 5.52 -15.31
C SER A 63 18.42 6.55 -15.73
N GLU A 64 18.06 7.50 -16.60
CA GLU A 64 18.93 8.65 -16.91
C GLU A 64 19.26 9.49 -15.68
N ALA A 65 18.27 9.73 -14.79
CA ALA A 65 18.53 10.44 -13.53
C ALA A 65 19.49 9.68 -12.60
N ILE A 66 19.46 8.33 -12.61
CA ILE A 66 20.44 7.51 -11.88
C ILE A 66 21.84 7.71 -12.45
N ASP A 67 21.98 7.64 -13.77
CA ASP A 67 23.29 7.76 -14.42
C ASP A 67 23.93 9.13 -14.19
N LEU A 68 23.13 10.21 -14.21
CA LEU A 68 23.59 11.57 -13.89
C LEU A 68 24.04 11.74 -12.42
N ALA A 69 23.50 10.92 -11.51
CA ALA A 69 23.74 11.01 -10.08
C ALA A 69 24.81 10.02 -9.57
N ARG A 70 25.12 8.97 -10.33
CA ARG A 70 25.94 7.83 -9.91
C ARG A 70 27.31 8.22 -9.35
N ASP A 71 28.00 9.14 -10.00
CA ASP A 71 29.35 9.56 -9.61
C ASP A 71 29.36 10.73 -8.60
N ARG A 72 28.19 11.11 -8.06
CA ARG A 72 28.04 12.26 -7.17
C ARG A 72 27.79 11.88 -5.70
N ALA A 73 27.46 10.64 -5.42
CA ALA A 73 27.11 10.16 -4.08
C ALA A 73 27.43 8.67 -3.91
N ASP A 74 27.54 8.21 -2.67
CA ASP A 74 27.70 6.78 -2.34
C ASP A 74 26.35 6.03 -2.39
N TYR A 75 25.26 6.76 -2.15
CA TYR A 75 23.89 6.26 -2.16
C TYR A 75 22.94 7.24 -2.86
N LEU A 76 21.91 6.69 -3.51
CA LEU A 76 20.84 7.44 -4.16
C LEU A 76 19.53 7.22 -3.42
N LEU A 77 18.92 8.32 -2.95
CA LEU A 77 17.57 8.35 -2.38
C LEU A 77 16.56 8.72 -3.46
N PHE A 78 15.49 7.94 -3.59
CA PHE A 78 14.38 8.18 -4.50
C PHE A 78 13.12 8.57 -3.73
N ILE A 79 12.51 9.66 -4.15
CA ILE A 79 11.23 10.17 -3.67
C ILE A 79 10.52 10.86 -4.84
N ASP A 80 9.19 10.79 -4.85
CA ASP A 80 8.35 11.44 -5.85
C ASP A 80 8.06 12.89 -5.42
N ALA A 81 7.89 13.82 -6.38
CA ALA A 81 7.85 15.26 -6.10
C ALA A 81 6.62 15.70 -5.27
N ASP A 82 5.59 14.85 -5.19
CA ASP A 82 4.38 15.07 -4.41
C ASP A 82 4.34 14.29 -3.08
N ASP A 83 5.39 13.54 -2.76
CA ASP A 83 5.59 12.83 -1.48
C ASP A 83 6.37 13.68 -0.46
N LEU A 84 6.30 13.29 0.82
CA LEU A 84 7.11 13.86 1.90
C LEU A 84 7.98 12.80 2.54
N MET A 85 9.16 13.19 3.01
CA MET A 85 9.95 12.38 3.93
C MET A 85 9.68 12.83 5.37
N GLU A 86 9.22 11.89 6.19
CA GLU A 86 9.03 12.08 7.63
C GLU A 86 10.11 11.31 8.38
N VAL A 87 10.73 11.96 9.37
CA VAL A 87 11.75 11.34 10.21
C VAL A 87 11.36 11.40 11.68
N GLU A 88 11.73 10.36 12.41
CA GLU A 88 11.50 10.30 13.85
C GLU A 88 12.27 11.40 14.59
N GLN A 89 11.76 11.81 15.74
CA GLN A 89 12.42 12.83 16.55
C GLN A 89 13.82 12.37 16.97
N GLY A 90 14.84 13.17 16.63
CA GLY A 90 16.22 12.84 16.94
C GLY A 90 16.87 11.87 15.95
N PHE A 91 16.24 11.61 14.80
CA PHE A 91 16.80 10.82 13.71
C PHE A 91 18.23 11.28 13.37
N ARG A 92 19.12 10.29 13.21
CA ARG A 92 20.47 10.47 12.71
C ARG A 92 20.69 9.45 11.62
N MET A 93 21.31 9.88 10.52
CA MET A 93 21.64 8.99 9.41
C MET A 93 22.48 7.82 9.96
N PRO A 94 22.01 6.56 9.85
CA PRO A 94 22.76 5.41 10.29
C PRO A 94 23.93 5.13 9.33
N GLU A 95 24.89 4.32 9.77
CA GLU A 95 25.89 3.77 8.86
C GLU A 95 25.21 2.87 7.83
N LEU A 96 25.38 3.19 6.55
CA LEU A 96 24.78 2.44 5.44
C LEU A 96 25.73 1.33 4.98
N THR A 97 25.42 0.10 5.39
CA THR A 97 26.20 -1.12 5.16
C THR A 97 25.62 -2.04 4.09
N HIS A 98 24.35 -1.85 3.69
CA HIS A 98 23.68 -2.67 2.68
C HIS A 98 23.60 -1.97 1.32
N ASP A 99 23.53 -2.73 0.24
CA ASP A 99 23.50 -2.18 -1.12
C ASP A 99 22.13 -1.57 -1.48
N ALA A 100 21.07 -2.01 -0.82
CA ALA A 100 19.74 -1.43 -0.95
C ALA A 100 18.99 -1.43 0.38
N TYR A 101 18.26 -0.36 0.62
CA TYR A 101 17.37 -0.22 1.76
C TYR A 101 15.94 0.01 1.26
N ARG A 102 15.02 -0.78 1.82
CA ARG A 102 13.60 -0.49 1.71
C ARG A 102 13.22 0.59 2.72
N VAL A 103 12.36 1.50 2.28
CA VAL A 103 11.73 2.55 3.10
C VAL A 103 10.23 2.30 3.11
N ALA A 104 9.57 2.50 4.25
CA ALA A 104 8.12 2.39 4.32
C ALA A 104 7.49 3.58 3.58
N LEU A 105 6.57 3.30 2.64
CA LEU A 105 5.63 4.28 2.12
C LEU A 105 4.31 4.13 2.86
N HIS A 106 3.87 5.21 3.50
CA HIS A 106 2.57 5.31 4.14
C HIS A 106 1.59 6.01 3.18
N ASP A 107 0.57 5.27 2.76
CA ASP A 107 -0.53 5.77 1.94
C ASP A 107 -1.85 5.55 2.67
N GLY A 108 -2.19 6.51 3.54
CA GLY A 108 -3.30 6.39 4.48
C GLY A 108 -3.16 5.13 5.36
N PRO A 109 -4.15 4.20 5.37
CA PRO A 109 -4.10 2.99 6.18
C PRO A 109 -3.24 1.86 5.57
N ILE A 110 -2.62 2.10 4.41
CA ILE A 110 -1.84 1.11 3.68
C ILE A 110 -0.35 1.41 3.85
N ILE A 111 0.41 0.39 4.23
CA ILE A 111 1.87 0.46 4.22
C ILE A 111 2.38 -0.47 3.13
N HIS A 112 3.29 0.04 2.31
CA HIS A 112 4.09 -0.80 1.44
C HIS A 112 5.56 -0.42 1.51
N TRP A 113 6.43 -1.40 1.30
CA TRP A 113 7.87 -1.18 1.36
C TRP A 113 8.46 -1.22 -0.04
N ARG A 114 9.18 -0.16 -0.42
CA ARG A 114 9.91 -0.11 -1.70
C ARG A 114 11.39 0.15 -1.45
N PRO A 115 12.30 -0.46 -2.23
CA PRO A 115 13.67 0.02 -2.33
C PRO A 115 13.63 1.50 -2.73
N ALA A 116 14.15 2.37 -1.86
CA ALA A 116 14.17 3.81 -2.11
C ALA A 116 15.54 4.43 -1.83
N LEU A 117 16.46 3.68 -1.21
CA LEU A 117 17.83 4.10 -0.98
C LEU A 117 18.77 3.00 -1.46
N VAL A 118 19.62 3.26 -2.44
CA VAL A 118 20.50 2.24 -3.05
C VAL A 118 21.92 2.74 -3.22
N SER A 119 22.90 1.86 -3.06
CA SER A 119 24.31 2.20 -3.23
C SER A 119 24.65 2.38 -4.70
N THR A 120 25.46 3.40 -5.02
CA THR A 120 25.95 3.66 -6.39
C THR A 120 26.96 2.63 -6.90
N ARG A 121 27.46 1.75 -6.02
CA ARG A 121 28.39 0.66 -6.37
C ARG A 121 27.81 -0.37 -7.35
N LEU A 122 26.48 -0.47 -7.45
CA LEU A 122 25.80 -1.43 -8.31
C LEU A 122 25.09 -0.75 -9.49
N PRO A 123 24.92 -1.46 -10.63
CA PRO A 123 24.37 -0.89 -11.86
C PRO A 123 22.84 -0.81 -11.85
N TRP A 124 22.27 -0.09 -10.87
CA TRP A 124 20.83 0.14 -10.77
C TRP A 124 20.28 0.86 -12.01
N ARG A 125 19.07 0.45 -12.40
CA ARG A 125 18.20 1.09 -13.39
C ARG A 125 16.74 0.88 -12.99
N TYR A 126 15.84 1.70 -13.51
CA TYR A 126 14.40 1.43 -13.42
C TYR A 126 13.95 0.60 -14.61
N VAL A 127 13.01 -0.31 -14.38
CA VAL A 127 12.39 -1.15 -15.40
C VAL A 127 10.87 -1.12 -15.27
N GLY A 128 10.18 -0.93 -16.38
CA GLY A 128 8.72 -0.98 -16.48
C GLY A 128 8.11 0.30 -17.06
N VAL A 129 7.12 0.14 -17.95
CA VAL A 129 6.45 1.28 -18.59
C VAL A 129 5.65 2.15 -17.62
N LEU A 130 5.20 1.59 -16.50
CA LEU A 130 4.52 2.24 -15.38
C LEU A 130 4.63 1.34 -14.14
N HIS A 131 4.62 1.93 -12.95
CA HIS A 131 4.91 1.21 -11.70
C HIS A 131 6.27 0.52 -11.74
N GLU A 132 7.23 1.25 -12.30
CA GLU A 132 8.62 0.89 -12.47
C GLU A 132 9.28 0.51 -11.14
N TYR A 133 10.27 -0.38 -11.21
CA TYR A 133 11.01 -0.85 -10.05
C TYR A 133 12.52 -0.82 -10.32
N LEU A 134 13.29 -0.73 -9.24
CA LEU A 134 14.74 -0.78 -9.31
C LEU A 134 15.23 -2.21 -9.55
N GLU A 135 16.06 -2.36 -10.57
CA GLU A 135 16.77 -3.59 -10.92
C GLU A 135 18.26 -3.27 -11.08
N CYS A 136 19.14 -4.16 -10.60
CA CYS A 136 20.57 -4.06 -10.85
C CYS A 136 21.15 -5.26 -11.61
N GLY A 137 20.41 -6.37 -11.76
CA GLY A 137 20.90 -7.57 -12.44
C GLY A 137 21.98 -8.37 -11.69
N GLU A 138 22.36 -7.93 -10.49
CA GLU A 138 23.38 -8.58 -9.64
C GLU A 138 22.75 -8.96 -8.29
N PRO A 139 23.27 -9.98 -7.58
CA PRO A 139 22.90 -10.21 -6.18
C PRO A 139 23.33 -9.02 -5.30
N TYR A 140 22.46 -8.62 -4.37
CA TYR A 140 22.73 -7.48 -3.50
C TYR A 140 22.19 -7.69 -2.09
N SER A 141 22.84 -7.05 -1.11
CA SER A 141 22.40 -7.07 0.27
C SER A 141 21.25 -6.09 0.52
N ARG A 142 20.32 -6.46 1.42
CA ARG A 142 19.10 -5.68 1.69
C ARG A 142 19.01 -5.33 3.17
N GLY A 143 18.78 -4.05 3.45
CA GLY A 143 18.45 -3.52 4.77
C GLY A 143 17.05 -2.92 4.81
N THR A 144 16.61 -2.56 6.02
CA THR A 144 15.43 -1.71 6.23
C THR A 144 15.92 -0.37 6.75
N PHE A 145 15.50 0.73 6.12
CA PHE A 145 15.80 2.07 6.59
C PHE A 145 14.79 2.43 7.67
N THR A 146 15.23 2.47 8.93
CA THR A 146 14.38 2.71 10.09
C THR A 146 14.50 4.15 10.56
N GLY A 147 13.43 4.71 11.14
CA GLY A 147 13.42 6.08 11.65
C GLY A 147 13.11 7.14 10.60
N ALA A 148 12.86 6.74 9.35
CA ALA A 148 12.41 7.62 8.27
C ALA A 148 11.42 6.87 7.37
N ASN A 149 10.32 7.54 7.02
CA ASN A 149 9.25 7.01 6.19
C ASN A 149 8.89 8.02 5.10
N ILE A 150 8.43 7.51 3.96
CA ILE A 150 7.86 8.36 2.91
C ILE A 150 6.34 8.40 3.13
N LEU A 151 5.76 9.61 3.15
CA LEU A 151 4.33 9.83 3.24
C LEU A 151 3.78 10.21 1.86
N SER A 152 2.83 9.43 1.37
CA SER A 152 2.06 9.73 0.16
C SER A 152 1.09 10.87 0.46
N VAL A 153 1.34 12.05 -0.13
CA VAL A 153 0.47 13.23 0.05
C VAL A 153 -0.28 13.57 -1.25
N GLY A 154 0.33 13.29 -2.40
CA GLY A 154 -0.29 13.49 -3.71
C GLY A 154 -0.53 14.96 -4.08
N GLY A 155 -1.34 15.19 -5.11
CA GLY A 155 -1.57 16.53 -5.67
C GLY A 155 -0.59 16.90 -6.78
N GLY A 156 0.24 15.96 -7.24
CA GLY A 156 1.11 16.16 -8.40
C GLY A 156 0.37 16.35 -9.73
N ALA A 157 1.12 16.70 -10.76
CA ALA A 157 0.56 17.17 -12.04
C ALA A 157 -0.38 16.17 -12.73
N ARG A 158 -0.16 14.87 -12.51
CA ARG A 158 -0.94 13.79 -13.12
C ARG A 158 -2.40 13.73 -12.67
N LEU A 159 -2.76 14.41 -11.58
CA LEU A 159 -4.14 14.46 -11.06
C LEU A 159 -4.97 15.64 -11.59
N ARG A 160 -4.37 16.58 -12.36
CA ARG A 160 -5.05 17.80 -12.84
C ARG A 160 -6.31 17.52 -13.66
N ASP A 161 -6.33 16.44 -14.45
CA ASP A 161 -7.49 16.06 -15.30
C ASP A 161 -8.52 15.18 -14.57
N GLY A 162 -8.41 15.06 -13.24
CA GLY A 162 -9.25 14.21 -12.42
C GLY A 162 -8.75 12.76 -12.29
N GLN A 163 -9.10 12.16 -11.16
CA GLN A 163 -8.60 10.84 -10.76
C GLN A 163 -8.96 9.74 -11.77
N ARG A 164 -10.20 9.73 -12.28
CA ARG A 164 -10.62 8.72 -13.27
C ARG A 164 -9.80 8.77 -14.56
N ASN A 165 -9.62 9.96 -15.14
CA ASN A 165 -8.91 10.11 -16.41
C ASN A 165 -7.43 9.76 -16.29
N LYS A 166 -6.81 10.05 -15.14
CA LYS A 166 -5.46 9.56 -14.82
C LYS A 166 -5.41 8.04 -14.98
N TYR A 167 -6.28 7.30 -14.29
CA TYR A 167 -6.22 5.86 -14.28
C TYR A 167 -6.63 5.18 -15.60
N LEU A 168 -7.47 5.84 -16.42
CA LEU A 168 -7.71 5.39 -17.79
C LEU A 168 -6.43 5.43 -18.64
N ARG A 169 -5.68 6.54 -18.59
CA ARG A 169 -4.39 6.64 -19.30
C ARG A 169 -3.37 5.65 -18.78
N ASP A 170 -3.34 5.43 -17.47
CA ASP A 170 -2.46 4.43 -16.86
C ASP A 170 -2.76 3.02 -17.39
N ALA A 171 -4.05 2.69 -17.54
CA ALA A 171 -4.48 1.44 -18.15
C ALA A 171 -4.05 1.32 -19.62
N GLU A 172 -4.21 2.39 -20.42
CA GLU A 172 -3.76 2.43 -21.83
C GLU A 172 -2.25 2.17 -21.97
N ILE A 173 -1.43 2.83 -21.14
CA ILE A 173 0.04 2.64 -21.12
C ILE A 173 0.40 1.17 -20.83
N LEU A 174 -0.30 0.55 -19.88
CA LEU A 174 -0.07 -0.84 -19.49
C LEU A 174 -0.57 -1.83 -20.55
N GLU A 175 -1.68 -1.53 -21.23
CA GLU A 175 -2.15 -2.32 -22.37
C GLU A 175 -1.13 -2.29 -23.53
N GLU A 176 -0.60 -1.12 -23.87
CA GLU A 176 0.49 -0.99 -24.87
C GLU A 176 1.76 -1.74 -24.45
N GLY A 177 2.10 -1.70 -23.16
CA GLY A 177 3.19 -2.49 -22.58
C GLY A 177 2.97 -3.99 -22.77
N LEU A 178 1.76 -4.47 -22.49
CA LEU A 178 1.38 -5.88 -22.65
C LEU A 178 1.31 -6.36 -24.11
N VAL A 179 1.18 -5.46 -25.09
CA VAL A 179 1.35 -5.84 -26.51
C VAL A 179 2.79 -6.30 -26.78
N LYS A 180 3.77 -5.67 -26.13
CA LYS A 180 5.20 -5.99 -26.29
C LYS A 180 5.65 -7.11 -25.35
N GLU A 181 5.11 -7.13 -24.14
CA GLU A 181 5.45 -8.08 -23.08
C GLU A 181 4.18 -8.79 -22.55
N PRO A 182 3.55 -9.69 -23.33
CA PRO A 182 2.23 -10.24 -23.00
C PRO A 182 2.18 -11.07 -21.70
N ASP A 183 3.32 -11.61 -21.28
CA ASP A 183 3.46 -12.43 -20.08
C ASP A 183 3.94 -11.63 -18.85
N ASN A 184 4.04 -10.30 -18.96
CA ASN A 184 4.48 -9.45 -17.85
C ASN A 184 3.39 -9.36 -16.77
N ALA A 185 3.51 -10.23 -15.77
CA ALA A 185 2.54 -10.33 -14.67
C ALA A 185 2.39 -9.01 -13.89
N ARG A 186 3.48 -8.24 -13.74
CA ARG A 186 3.43 -6.94 -13.06
C ARG A 186 2.53 -5.96 -13.81
N TYR A 187 2.65 -5.89 -15.14
CA TYR A 187 1.78 -5.03 -15.95
C TYR A 187 0.31 -5.45 -15.85
N VAL A 188 0.00 -6.75 -15.85
CA VAL A 188 -1.39 -7.22 -15.67
C VAL A 188 -1.93 -6.84 -14.28
N PHE A 189 -1.11 -6.94 -13.23
CA PHE A 189 -1.50 -6.54 -11.88
C PHE A 189 -1.87 -5.05 -11.80
N TYR A 190 -0.99 -4.18 -12.31
CA TYR A 190 -1.25 -2.75 -12.28
C TYR A 190 -2.34 -2.33 -13.25
N LEU A 191 -2.54 -3.06 -14.36
CA LEU A 191 -3.66 -2.80 -15.27
C LEU A 191 -4.99 -3.03 -14.56
N ALA A 192 -5.08 -4.08 -13.74
CA ALA A 192 -6.24 -4.35 -12.91
C ALA A 192 -6.46 -3.24 -11.85
N GLN A 193 -5.39 -2.70 -11.25
CA GLN A 193 -5.48 -1.55 -10.35
C GLN A 193 -5.97 -0.29 -11.06
N SER A 194 -5.40 0.03 -12.23
CA SER A 194 -5.81 1.17 -13.05
C SER A 194 -7.29 1.06 -13.45
N TRP A 195 -7.76 -0.09 -13.89
CA TRP A 195 -9.20 -0.26 -14.17
C TRP A 195 -10.07 -0.11 -12.93
N ARG A 196 -9.66 -0.66 -11.79
CA ARG A 196 -10.39 -0.53 -10.53
C ARG A 196 -10.54 0.94 -10.14
N ASP A 197 -9.45 1.70 -10.22
CA ASP A 197 -9.39 3.09 -9.76
C ASP A 197 -9.96 4.07 -10.80
N ALA A 198 -10.06 3.66 -12.07
CA ALA A 198 -10.84 4.34 -13.10
C ALA A 198 -12.36 4.09 -13.02
N GLY A 199 -12.82 3.23 -12.10
CA GLY A 199 -14.23 2.88 -11.96
C GLY A 199 -14.73 1.91 -13.03
N GLU A 200 -13.88 1.03 -13.54
CA GLU A 200 -14.19 -0.02 -14.52
C GLU A 200 -14.16 -1.42 -13.86
N PRO A 201 -15.11 -1.74 -12.96
CA PRO A 201 -15.00 -2.89 -12.05
C PRO A 201 -14.98 -4.25 -12.76
N GLU A 202 -15.67 -4.40 -13.90
CA GLU A 202 -15.67 -5.66 -14.67
C GLU A 202 -14.33 -5.90 -15.37
N LYS A 203 -13.75 -4.86 -15.96
CA LYS A 203 -12.40 -4.93 -16.56
C LYS A 203 -11.35 -5.24 -15.49
N ALA A 204 -11.46 -4.58 -14.34
CA ALA A 204 -10.58 -4.82 -13.20
C ALA A 204 -10.69 -6.26 -12.70
N LEU A 205 -11.91 -6.79 -12.53
CA LEU A 205 -12.14 -8.16 -12.08
C LEU A 205 -11.50 -9.17 -13.05
N ALA A 206 -11.74 -9.02 -14.36
CA ALA A 206 -11.14 -9.89 -15.37
C ALA A 206 -9.60 -9.82 -15.37
N ALA A 207 -9.02 -8.63 -15.23
CA ALA A 207 -7.57 -8.45 -15.17
C ALA A 207 -6.96 -9.04 -13.89
N TYR A 208 -7.62 -8.91 -12.73
CA TYR A 208 -7.18 -9.57 -11.50
C TYR A 208 -7.28 -11.09 -11.58
N ASP A 209 -8.36 -11.64 -12.15
CA ASP A 209 -8.50 -13.08 -12.36
C ASP A 209 -7.39 -13.61 -13.28
N ARG A 210 -7.07 -12.88 -14.36
CA ARG A 210 -5.90 -13.18 -15.21
C ARG A 210 -4.62 -13.13 -14.38
N ARG A 211 -4.39 -12.06 -13.62
CA ARG A 211 -3.16 -11.89 -12.83
C ARG A 211 -2.97 -13.01 -11.82
N ALA A 212 -4.02 -13.39 -11.11
CA ALA A 212 -3.99 -14.44 -10.11
C ALA A 212 -3.57 -15.80 -10.74
N ALA A 213 -4.05 -16.09 -11.95
CA ALA A 213 -3.70 -17.31 -12.68
C ALA A 213 -2.25 -17.37 -13.19
N MET A 214 -1.54 -16.24 -13.29
CA MET A 214 -0.17 -16.18 -13.82
C MET A 214 0.91 -16.67 -12.83
N GLY A 215 0.59 -16.84 -11.54
CA GLY A 215 1.58 -17.20 -10.52
C GLY A 215 2.65 -16.12 -10.30
N GLY A 216 3.90 -16.52 -10.04
CA GLY A 216 5.02 -15.60 -9.80
C GLY A 216 5.11 -15.10 -8.36
N TRP A 217 5.34 -13.80 -8.16
CA TRP A 217 5.47 -13.24 -6.81
C TRP A 217 4.17 -13.37 -6.01
N GLY A 218 4.21 -14.17 -4.94
CA GLY A 218 3.02 -14.58 -4.21
C GLY A 218 2.22 -13.45 -3.54
N GLU A 219 2.84 -12.30 -3.26
CA GLU A 219 2.12 -11.15 -2.67
C GLU A 219 1.21 -10.47 -3.69
N GLU A 220 1.67 -10.29 -4.93
CA GLU A 220 0.82 -9.78 -6.02
C GLU A 220 -0.31 -10.77 -6.36
N VAL A 221 -0.04 -12.08 -6.32
CA VAL A 221 -1.07 -13.12 -6.52
C VAL A 221 -2.15 -13.02 -5.44
N PHE A 222 -1.75 -12.90 -4.17
CA PHE A 222 -2.67 -12.69 -3.06
C PHE A 222 -3.51 -11.42 -3.25
N CYS A 223 -2.86 -10.29 -3.53
CA CYS A 223 -3.57 -9.02 -3.76
C CYS A 223 -4.54 -9.11 -4.93
N ALA A 224 -4.17 -9.82 -6.01
CA ALA A 224 -5.06 -10.03 -7.15
C ALA A 224 -6.32 -10.83 -6.75
N HIS A 225 -6.16 -11.94 -6.04
CA HIS A 225 -7.31 -12.69 -5.52
C HIS A 225 -8.17 -11.87 -4.57
N LEU A 226 -7.56 -11.15 -3.62
CA LEU A 226 -8.28 -10.33 -2.64
C LEU A 226 -9.09 -9.22 -3.31
N TYR A 227 -8.49 -8.49 -4.25
CA TYR A 227 -9.16 -7.39 -4.94
C TYR A 227 -10.23 -7.90 -5.92
N ALA A 228 -10.02 -9.05 -6.56
CA ALA A 228 -11.06 -9.75 -7.32
C ALA A 228 -12.26 -10.13 -6.43
N ALA A 229 -12.02 -10.68 -5.22
CA ALA A 229 -13.08 -11.02 -4.28
C ALA A 229 -13.89 -9.79 -3.84
N ARG A 230 -13.22 -8.69 -3.51
CA ARG A 230 -13.85 -7.41 -3.16
C ARG A 230 -14.65 -6.80 -4.31
N LEU A 231 -14.14 -6.90 -5.54
CA LEU A 231 -14.87 -6.46 -6.73
C LEU A 231 -16.09 -7.32 -7.01
N ALA A 232 -15.98 -8.64 -6.90
CA ALA A 232 -17.10 -9.55 -7.03
C ALA A 232 -18.21 -9.26 -6.00
N ALA A 233 -17.84 -8.99 -4.75
CA ALA A 233 -18.79 -8.57 -3.72
C ALA A 233 -19.49 -7.25 -4.09
N ARG A 234 -18.74 -6.26 -4.58
CA ARG A 234 -19.27 -4.95 -5.00
C ARG A 234 -20.17 -5.03 -6.23
N LEU A 235 -19.89 -5.97 -7.13
CA LEU A 235 -20.69 -6.29 -8.31
C LEU A 235 -21.90 -7.17 -7.98
N GLU A 236 -22.16 -7.45 -6.69
CA GLU A 236 -23.25 -8.29 -6.22
C GLU A 236 -23.27 -9.67 -6.89
N ARG A 237 -22.07 -10.24 -7.12
CA ARG A 237 -21.93 -11.62 -7.59
C ARG A 237 -22.58 -12.58 -6.58
N PRO A 238 -23.04 -13.77 -7.01
CA PRO A 238 -23.66 -14.74 -6.12
C PRO A 238 -22.80 -15.00 -4.87
N ALA A 239 -23.42 -15.05 -3.69
CA ALA A 239 -22.70 -15.14 -2.43
C ALA A 239 -21.71 -16.32 -2.37
N ALA A 240 -22.06 -17.46 -2.97
CA ALA A 240 -21.17 -18.63 -3.07
C ALA A 240 -19.88 -18.32 -3.86
N GLU A 241 -19.97 -17.55 -4.95
CA GLU A 241 -18.81 -17.12 -5.73
C GLU A 241 -17.92 -16.16 -4.92
N VAL A 242 -18.52 -15.17 -4.25
CA VAL A 242 -17.79 -14.21 -3.43
C VAL A 242 -17.04 -14.90 -2.30
N MET A 243 -17.70 -15.84 -1.61
CA MET A 243 -17.07 -16.62 -0.55
C MET A 243 -15.91 -17.47 -1.07
N ASP A 244 -16.09 -18.18 -2.18
CA ASP A 244 -15.02 -18.96 -2.83
C ASP A 244 -13.83 -18.08 -3.22
N ARG A 245 -14.07 -16.87 -3.75
CA ARG A 245 -12.99 -15.93 -4.10
C ARG A 245 -12.18 -15.48 -2.88
N TYR A 246 -12.83 -15.18 -1.75
CA TYR A 246 -12.10 -14.86 -0.51
C TYR A 246 -11.33 -16.07 0.04
N LEU A 247 -11.89 -17.27 -0.04
CA LEU A 247 -11.20 -18.49 0.37
C LEU A 247 -9.96 -18.73 -0.49
N ARG A 248 -10.04 -18.59 -1.81
CA ARG A 248 -8.87 -18.66 -2.71
C ARG A 248 -7.81 -17.61 -2.39
N ALA A 249 -8.23 -16.39 -2.04
CA ALA A 249 -7.30 -15.37 -1.58
C ALA A 249 -6.54 -15.84 -0.32
N HIS A 250 -7.26 -16.34 0.69
CA HIS A 250 -6.63 -16.89 1.90
C HIS A 250 -5.73 -18.10 1.61
N GLU A 251 -6.18 -19.06 0.80
CA GLU A 251 -5.40 -20.25 0.41
C GLU A 251 -4.09 -19.88 -0.29
N SER A 252 -4.10 -18.83 -1.12
CA SER A 252 -2.90 -18.36 -1.82
C SER A 252 -1.84 -17.78 -0.88
N ARG A 253 -2.26 -17.24 0.28
CA ARG A 253 -1.35 -16.67 1.29
C ARG A 253 -1.97 -16.70 2.70
N PRO A 254 -1.91 -17.85 3.41
CA PRO A 254 -2.59 -18.02 4.69
C PRO A 254 -2.06 -17.15 5.83
N SER A 255 -0.89 -16.53 5.65
CA SER A 255 -0.31 -15.56 6.58
C SER A 255 -0.97 -14.18 6.54
N ARG A 256 -1.97 -13.96 5.68
CA ARG A 256 -2.66 -12.67 5.52
C ARG A 256 -4.10 -12.72 6.04
N ALA A 257 -4.41 -11.83 6.98
CA ALA A 257 -5.70 -11.80 7.67
C ALA A 257 -6.83 -11.17 6.83
N GLU A 258 -6.50 -10.31 5.87
CA GLU A 258 -7.45 -9.44 5.16
C GLU A 258 -8.57 -10.23 4.49
N ALA A 259 -8.24 -11.34 3.82
CA ALA A 259 -9.22 -12.15 3.09
C ALA A 259 -10.26 -12.78 4.04
N LEU A 260 -9.83 -13.32 5.18
CA LEU A 260 -10.73 -13.90 6.17
C LEU A 260 -11.52 -12.83 6.92
N GLY A 261 -10.89 -11.69 7.21
CA GLY A 261 -11.56 -10.55 7.81
C GLY A 261 -12.68 -10.00 6.93
N ASP A 262 -12.40 -9.77 5.64
CA ASP A 262 -13.41 -9.34 4.68
C ASP A 262 -14.51 -10.38 4.47
N LEU A 263 -14.16 -11.68 4.46
CA LEU A 263 -15.13 -12.78 4.38
C LEU A 263 -16.05 -12.84 5.61
N ALA A 264 -15.50 -12.63 6.81
CA ALA A 264 -16.27 -12.55 8.04
C ALA A 264 -17.29 -11.39 7.98
N ARG A 265 -16.81 -10.20 7.58
CA ARG A 265 -17.66 -9.03 7.35
C ARG A 265 -18.75 -9.33 6.30
N PHE A 266 -18.38 -9.97 5.18
CA PHE A 266 -19.32 -10.33 4.13
C PHE A 266 -20.43 -11.26 4.66
N CYS A 267 -20.08 -12.28 5.45
CA CYS A 267 -21.04 -13.19 6.09
C CYS A 267 -21.98 -12.47 7.08
N ARG A 268 -21.48 -11.41 7.74
CA ARG A 268 -22.29 -10.57 8.63
C ARG A 268 -23.29 -9.70 7.85
N GLU A 269 -22.86 -9.11 6.74
CA GLU A 269 -23.64 -8.11 5.99
C GLU A 269 -24.60 -8.71 4.95
N ASN A 270 -24.26 -9.84 4.31
CA ASN A 270 -25.00 -10.42 3.19
C ASN A 270 -25.89 -11.60 3.60
N GLY A 271 -26.89 -11.31 4.43
CA GLY A 271 -27.74 -12.30 5.09
C GLY A 271 -26.99 -12.88 6.30
N PRO A 272 -27.34 -12.51 7.54
CA PRO A 272 -26.41 -12.66 8.66
C PRO A 272 -26.17 -14.14 9.00
N ARG A 273 -25.07 -14.68 8.48
CA ARG A 273 -24.57 -16.04 8.74
C ARG A 273 -23.62 -15.97 9.93
N TRP A 274 -24.14 -15.61 11.10
CA TRP A 274 -23.34 -15.36 12.31
C TRP A 274 -22.34 -16.47 12.66
N PRO A 275 -22.68 -17.77 12.57
CA PRO A 275 -21.70 -18.83 12.82
C PRO A 275 -20.50 -18.80 11.85
N LEU A 276 -20.70 -18.41 10.59
CA LEU A 276 -19.60 -18.27 9.63
C LEU A 276 -18.81 -16.99 9.86
N ALA A 277 -19.49 -15.88 10.14
CA ALA A 277 -18.83 -14.63 10.48
C ALA A 277 -17.89 -14.82 11.68
N HIS A 278 -18.37 -15.53 12.71
CA HIS A 278 -17.60 -15.88 13.90
C HIS A 278 -16.40 -16.78 13.56
N LEU A 279 -16.63 -17.86 12.80
CA LEU A 279 -15.59 -18.79 12.37
C LEU A 279 -14.44 -18.06 11.65
N PHE A 280 -14.76 -17.24 10.66
CA PHE A 280 -13.76 -16.55 9.85
C PHE A 280 -13.10 -15.39 10.60
N ALA A 281 -13.83 -14.63 11.42
CA ALA A 281 -13.26 -13.56 12.23
C ALA A 281 -12.28 -14.12 13.28
N LYS A 282 -12.63 -15.26 13.90
CA LYS A 282 -11.75 -15.96 14.87
C LYS A 282 -10.47 -16.45 14.22
N ALA A 283 -10.56 -16.96 12.99
CA ALA A 283 -9.39 -17.35 12.21
C ALA A 283 -8.54 -16.12 11.83
N ALA A 284 -9.15 -15.03 11.36
CA ALA A 284 -8.46 -13.79 11.02
C ALA A 284 -7.73 -13.17 12.22
N ALA A 285 -8.38 -13.10 13.39
CA ALA A 285 -7.82 -12.51 14.62
C ALA A 285 -6.62 -13.27 15.19
N ARG A 286 -6.41 -14.53 14.77
CA ARG A 286 -5.25 -15.36 15.18
C ARG A 286 -4.04 -15.18 14.26
N ILE A 287 -4.22 -14.56 13.10
CA ILE A 287 -3.13 -14.35 12.14
C ILE A 287 -2.29 -13.15 12.61
N PRO A 288 -0.99 -13.34 12.94
CA PRO A 288 -0.13 -12.24 13.34
C PRO A 288 0.20 -11.33 12.15
N TYR A 289 0.74 -10.14 12.44
CA TYR A 289 1.22 -9.23 11.40
C TYR A 289 2.27 -9.93 10.50
N PRO A 290 2.12 -9.90 9.16
CA PRO A 290 2.96 -10.66 8.25
C PRO A 290 4.32 -9.99 8.03
N SER A 291 5.28 -10.74 7.49
CA SER A 291 6.56 -10.20 6.99
C SER A 291 6.48 -9.69 5.54
N ASP A 292 5.29 -9.73 4.94
CA ASP A 292 4.95 -9.21 3.62
C ASP A 292 5.27 -7.72 3.50
N ILE A 293 5.49 -7.28 2.27
CA ILE A 293 5.85 -5.90 1.93
C ILE A 293 4.81 -5.18 1.06
N LEU A 294 3.91 -5.91 0.41
CA LEU A 294 2.96 -5.36 -0.55
C LEU A 294 1.57 -5.18 0.08
N PHE A 295 1.17 -3.92 0.20
CA PHE A 295 -0.19 -3.47 0.56
C PHE A 295 -0.78 -4.20 1.78
N VAL A 296 -0.03 -4.26 2.88
CA VAL A 296 -0.52 -4.84 4.13
C VAL A 296 -1.47 -3.84 4.79
N GLU A 297 -2.71 -4.26 5.05
CA GLU A 297 -3.74 -3.41 5.69
C GLU A 297 -3.66 -3.57 7.21
N PHE A 298 -2.92 -2.67 7.88
CA PHE A 298 -2.59 -2.83 9.30
C PHE A 298 -3.82 -2.90 10.21
N ASP A 299 -4.93 -2.26 9.81
CA ASP A 299 -6.16 -2.23 10.60
C ASP A 299 -6.73 -3.63 10.89
N TRP A 300 -6.55 -4.58 9.96
CA TRP A 300 -6.98 -5.97 10.17
C TRP A 300 -6.24 -6.67 11.31
N TYR A 301 -4.99 -6.28 11.55
CA TYR A 301 -4.14 -6.83 12.60
C TYR A 301 -4.24 -6.03 13.90
N ASN A 302 -4.51 -4.73 13.80
CA ASN A 302 -4.55 -3.84 14.95
C ASN A 302 -5.87 -3.89 15.71
N TRP A 303 -7.01 -3.97 15.01
CA TRP A 303 -8.31 -3.92 15.68
C TRP A 303 -9.46 -4.56 14.91
N ARG A 304 -9.51 -4.50 13.58
CA ARG A 304 -10.70 -4.89 12.80
C ARG A 304 -11.07 -6.36 12.92
N ALA A 305 -10.08 -7.28 12.88
CA ALA A 305 -10.39 -8.70 13.00
C ALA A 305 -10.96 -9.04 14.39
N LEU A 306 -10.41 -8.42 15.44
CA LEU A 306 -10.88 -8.61 16.81
C LEU A 306 -12.26 -7.97 17.05
N ASP A 307 -12.53 -6.82 16.43
CA ASP A 307 -13.84 -6.16 16.45
C ASP A 307 -14.91 -6.98 15.71
N GLU A 308 -14.62 -7.49 14.52
CA GLU A 308 -15.52 -8.39 13.80
C GLU A 308 -15.79 -9.68 14.60
N LEU A 309 -14.78 -10.22 15.30
CA LEU A 309 -14.95 -11.37 16.20
C LEU A 309 -15.88 -11.01 17.37
N ALA A 310 -15.67 -9.87 18.03
CA ALA A 310 -16.49 -9.43 19.15
C ALA A 310 -17.97 -9.31 18.76
N VAL A 311 -18.24 -8.72 17.59
CA VAL A 311 -19.60 -8.56 17.05
C VAL A 311 -20.20 -9.92 16.72
N ALA A 312 -19.48 -10.78 16.01
CA ALA A 312 -20.01 -12.09 15.62
C ALA A 312 -20.29 -12.99 16.83
N ALA A 313 -19.38 -12.99 17.82
CA ALA A 313 -19.51 -13.75 19.07
C ALA A 313 -20.79 -13.38 19.84
N TYR A 314 -21.15 -12.09 19.87
CA TYR A 314 -22.36 -11.64 20.56
C TYR A 314 -23.62 -12.27 19.95
N TRP A 315 -23.69 -12.32 18.62
CA TRP A 315 -24.83 -12.86 17.89
C TRP A 315 -24.86 -14.39 17.84
N THR A 316 -23.76 -15.07 18.18
CA THR A 316 -23.74 -16.52 18.42
C THR A 316 -23.95 -16.91 19.88
N GLY A 317 -24.12 -15.93 20.79
CA GLY A 317 -24.34 -16.18 22.23
C GLY A 317 -23.06 -16.33 23.05
N GLU A 318 -21.88 -16.13 22.44
CA GLU A 318 -20.56 -16.24 23.07
C GLU A 318 -20.20 -14.92 23.78
N TYR A 319 -21.02 -14.49 24.74
CA TYR A 319 -20.91 -13.15 25.36
C TYR A 319 -19.59 -12.92 26.10
N GLU A 320 -18.99 -13.97 26.67
CA GLU A 320 -17.68 -13.89 27.32
C GLU A 320 -16.56 -13.57 26.31
N GLU A 321 -16.63 -14.13 25.12
CA GLU A 321 -15.67 -13.84 24.05
C GLU A 321 -15.86 -12.41 23.53
N THR A 322 -17.09 -11.92 23.39
CA THR A 322 -17.35 -10.50 23.09
C THR A 322 -16.71 -9.60 24.14
N MET A 323 -16.90 -9.88 25.44
CA MET A 323 -16.33 -9.08 26.52
C MET A 323 -14.81 -9.05 26.44
N ALA A 324 -14.16 -10.21 26.33
CA ALA A 324 -12.70 -10.32 26.23
C ALA A 324 -12.15 -9.53 25.03
N CYS A 325 -12.77 -9.66 23.86
CA CYS A 325 -12.37 -8.93 22.66
C CYS A 325 -12.53 -7.41 22.85
N CYS A 326 -13.66 -6.94 23.38
CA CYS A 326 -13.90 -5.51 23.60
C CYS A 326 -12.96 -4.91 24.65
N GLU A 327 -12.69 -5.63 25.74
CA GLU A 327 -11.75 -5.19 26.78
C GLU A 327 -10.33 -5.05 26.21
N GLN A 328 -9.88 -6.03 25.42
CA GLN A 328 -8.59 -5.95 24.73
C GLN A 328 -8.54 -4.76 23.74
N LEU A 329 -9.57 -4.59 22.90
CA LEU A 329 -9.64 -3.47 21.96
C LEU A 329 -9.52 -2.10 22.65
N LEU A 330 -10.14 -1.95 23.83
CA LEU A 330 -10.07 -0.71 24.60
C LEU A 330 -8.72 -0.51 25.30
N ALA A 331 -8.02 -1.59 25.67
CA ALA A 331 -6.76 -1.55 26.39
C ALA A 331 -5.52 -1.35 25.49
N ASP A 332 -5.50 -1.94 24.30
CA ASP A 332 -4.28 -2.04 23.46
C ASP A 332 -3.82 -0.71 22.84
N GLY A 333 -4.62 0.36 22.93
CA GLY A 333 -4.29 1.67 22.36
C GLY A 333 -4.27 1.73 20.82
N LYS A 334 -4.64 0.63 20.15
CA LYS A 334 -4.66 0.47 18.69
C LYS A 334 -6.02 0.76 18.06
N LEU A 335 -7.08 0.79 18.86
CA LEU A 335 -8.43 1.07 18.41
C LEU A 335 -8.58 2.57 18.07
N PRO A 336 -9.06 2.94 16.87
CA PRO A 336 -9.29 4.34 16.52
C PRO A 336 -10.27 5.01 17.47
N GLU A 337 -10.02 6.27 17.83
CA GLU A 337 -10.82 7.04 18.80
C GLU A 337 -12.32 7.03 18.45
N ALA A 338 -12.64 7.21 17.16
CA ALA A 338 -14.02 7.20 16.65
C ALA A 338 -14.77 5.88 16.89
N GLN A 339 -14.07 4.78 17.16
CA GLN A 339 -14.67 3.46 17.42
C GLN A 339 -14.80 3.15 18.93
N ARG A 340 -14.13 3.90 19.82
CA ARG A 340 -14.09 3.59 21.25
C ARG A 340 -15.48 3.56 21.88
N GLU A 341 -16.32 4.57 21.61
CA GLU A 341 -17.69 4.62 22.15
C GLU A 341 -18.53 3.42 21.70
N ARG A 342 -18.44 3.03 20.41
CA ARG A 342 -19.15 1.86 19.87
C ARG A 342 -18.70 0.58 20.56
N VAL A 343 -17.40 0.38 20.73
CA VAL A 343 -16.84 -0.81 21.40
C VAL A 343 -17.22 -0.87 22.88
N THR A 344 -17.22 0.27 23.59
CA THR A 344 -17.70 0.36 24.97
C THR A 344 -19.17 -0.07 25.08
N ARG A 345 -20.04 0.39 24.17
CA ARG A 345 -21.45 -0.04 24.15
C ARG A 345 -21.59 -1.54 23.89
N ASN A 346 -20.79 -2.11 22.98
CA ASN A 346 -20.80 -3.56 22.73
C ASN A 346 -20.43 -4.36 24.00
N LEU A 347 -19.43 -3.89 24.76
CA LEU A 347 -19.04 -4.48 26.03
C LEU A 347 -20.18 -4.42 27.07
N GLU A 348 -20.87 -3.29 27.18
CA GLU A 348 -22.02 -3.12 28.07
C GLU A 348 -23.19 -4.04 27.68
N PHE A 349 -23.49 -4.17 26.39
CA PHE A 349 -24.52 -5.10 25.92
C PHE A 349 -24.20 -6.55 26.28
N ALA A 350 -22.96 -6.99 26.07
CA ALA A 350 -22.53 -8.34 26.44
C ALA A 350 -22.65 -8.60 27.94
N ARG A 351 -22.23 -7.64 28.78
CA ARG A 351 -22.38 -7.70 30.25
C ARG A 351 -23.85 -7.84 30.68
N SER A 352 -24.75 -7.09 30.04
CA SER A 352 -26.19 -7.15 30.36
C SER A 352 -26.82 -8.52 30.09
N LYS A 353 -26.37 -9.20 29.02
CA LYS A 353 -26.88 -10.51 28.61
C LYS A 353 -26.42 -11.61 29.56
N ARG A 354 -25.16 -11.57 30.00
CA ARG A 354 -24.64 -12.49 31.02
C ARG A 354 -25.39 -12.37 32.35
N GLY A 355 -25.55 -11.14 32.86
CA GLY A 355 -26.27 -10.91 34.12
C GLY A 355 -27.73 -11.37 34.09
N SER A 356 -28.34 -11.44 32.90
CA SER A 356 -29.70 -11.97 32.72
C SER A 356 -29.75 -13.51 32.64
N SER A 357 -28.67 -14.17 32.18
CA SER A 357 -28.57 -15.64 32.15
C SER A 357 -28.35 -16.22 33.55
N GLU A 358 -27.51 -15.58 34.36
CA GLU A 358 -27.22 -16.01 35.75
C GLU A 358 -28.45 -15.91 36.68
N LEU A 359 -29.44 -15.07 36.35
CA LEU A 359 -30.71 -14.94 37.09
C LEU A 359 -31.80 -15.94 36.68
N VAL A 360 -31.62 -16.65 35.56
CA VAL A 360 -32.58 -17.66 35.06
C VAL A 360 -32.15 -19.08 35.44
N ASP A 361 -30.84 -19.29 35.65
CA ASP A 361 -30.25 -20.56 36.08
C ASP A 361 -30.12 -20.70 37.62
N ALA A 362 -30.50 -19.68 38.39
CA ALA A 362 -30.56 -19.65 39.86
C ALA A 362 -32.01 -19.76 40.36
#